data_AF-A0A602E662-F1
#
_entry.id   AF-A0A602E662-F1
#
_cell.length_a   1.000
_cell.length_b   1.000
_cell.length_c   1.000
_cell.angle_alpha   90.00
_cell.angle_beta   90.00
_cell.angle_gamma   90.00
#
_symmetry.space_group_name_H-M   'P 1'
#
loop_
_entity.id
_entity.type
_entity.pdbx_description
1 polymer ?
#
loop_
_entity_poly.entity_id
_entity_poly.type
_entity_poly.pdbx_seq_one_letter_code
_entity_poly.pdbx_strand_id
1 'polypeptide(L)'
;MSEINYQALREKAEKATCGVWSLEYGEGRFDGDDALIHREAAGYIPICRIEGAHPESGFDEDFQMEQQANAEFIAAASPAAVLALLDEREAAKKRIAELEARTVNLPKRSVGEVMHLSGFSRDYAEGWCAGNDNAMHEIRAAGIKVKES
;
A
#
# COMPACT_ATOMS: atom_id res chain seq x y z
N MET A 1 3.05 -8.63 17.09
CA MET A 1 2.23 -8.68 15.86
C MET A 1 2.79 -9.77 14.99
N SER A 2 1.98 -10.74 14.56
CA SER A 2 2.40 -11.72 13.56
C SER A 2 2.56 -11.01 12.21
N GLU A 3 3.59 -11.38 11.44
CA GLU A 3 3.77 -10.87 10.09
C GLU A 3 2.71 -11.46 9.16
N ILE A 4 2.03 -10.61 8.39
CA ILE A 4 1.05 -11.04 7.40
C ILE A 4 1.78 -11.71 6.23
N ASN A 5 1.43 -12.94 5.91
CA ASN A 5 1.90 -13.60 4.69
C ASN A 5 1.10 -13.10 3.48
N TYR A 6 1.61 -12.07 2.81
CA TYR A 6 0.96 -11.43 1.66
C TYR A 6 0.79 -12.34 0.45
N GLN A 7 1.74 -13.27 0.22
CA GLN A 7 1.65 -14.22 -0.87
C GLN A 7 0.53 -15.23 -0.63
N ALA A 8 0.44 -15.77 0.58
CA ALA A 8 -0.66 -16.65 0.97
C ALA A 8 -2.02 -15.94 0.93
N LEU A 9 -2.07 -14.65 1.29
CA LEU A 9 -3.29 -13.85 1.17
C LEU A 9 -3.69 -13.64 -0.30
N ARG A 10 -2.73 -13.35 -1.18
CA ARG A 10 -2.96 -13.23 -2.63
C ARG A 10 -3.54 -14.52 -3.21
N GLU A 11 -2.93 -15.66 -2.91
CA GLU A 11 -3.39 -16.96 -3.40
C GLU A 11 -4.81 -17.30 -2.94
N LYS A 12 -5.18 -16.91 -1.72
CA LYS A 12 -6.55 -17.07 -1.22
C LYS A 12 -7.53 -16.17 -1.99
N ALA A 13 -7.16 -14.91 -2.24
CA ALA A 13 -8.00 -13.99 -2.99
C ALA A 13 -8.18 -14.42 -4.46
N GLU A 14 -7.12 -14.88 -5.13
CA GLU A 14 -7.20 -15.38 -6.52
C GLU A 14 -8.09 -16.62 -6.69
N LYS A 15 -8.16 -17.47 -5.65
CA LYS A 15 -9.00 -18.67 -5.66
C LYS A 15 -10.45 -18.41 -5.26
N ALA A 16 -10.72 -17.33 -4.55
CA ALA A 16 -12.07 -16.96 -4.12
C ALA A 16 -12.92 -16.44 -5.30
N THR A 17 -14.22 -16.29 -5.09
CA THR A 17 -15.13 -15.72 -6.09
C THR A 17 -14.64 -14.34 -6.52
N CYS A 18 -14.16 -14.22 -7.76
CA CYS A 18 -13.55 -12.98 -8.23
C CYS A 18 -14.57 -11.83 -8.34
N GLY A 19 -14.09 -10.62 -8.57
CA GLY A 19 -14.93 -9.44 -8.74
C GLY A 19 -15.40 -8.82 -7.42
N VAL A 20 -16.22 -7.77 -7.56
CA VAL A 20 -16.83 -7.06 -6.43
C VAL A 20 -18.00 -7.89 -5.90
N TRP A 21 -18.15 -7.90 -4.57
CA TRP A 21 -19.26 -8.56 -3.88
C TRP A 21 -20.29 -7.52 -3.47
N SER A 22 -21.56 -7.90 -3.52
CA SER A 22 -22.72 -7.07 -3.22
C SER A 22 -23.47 -7.62 -2.02
N LEU A 23 -24.25 -6.75 -1.38
CA LEU A 23 -25.06 -7.08 -0.21
C LEU A 23 -26.54 -6.94 -0.54
N GLU A 24 -27.31 -7.89 -0.05
CA GLU A 24 -28.76 -7.86 -0.04
C GLU A 24 -29.23 -8.16 1.40
N TYR A 25 -30.16 -7.35 1.90
CA TYR A 25 -30.82 -7.56 3.19
C TYR A 25 -32.23 -8.12 2.94
N GLY A 26 -32.72 -8.94 3.86
CA GLY A 26 -33.96 -9.68 3.69
C GLY A 26 -35.22 -8.80 3.68
N GLU A 27 -35.66 -8.38 2.49
CA GLU A 27 -37.10 -8.15 2.21
C GLU A 27 -37.68 -9.20 1.22
N GLY A 28 -36.92 -10.28 0.95
CA GLY A 28 -37.14 -11.22 -0.16
C GLY A 28 -36.93 -12.71 0.17
N ARG A 29 -36.19 -13.45 -0.68
CA ARG A 29 -36.14 -14.93 -0.77
C ARG A 29 -35.65 -15.71 0.48
N PHE A 30 -35.31 -15.03 1.56
CA PHE A 30 -34.67 -15.58 2.76
C PHE A 30 -35.19 -14.86 4.02
N ASP A 31 -34.84 -15.38 5.20
CA ASP A 31 -35.26 -14.79 6.48
C ASP A 31 -34.86 -13.30 6.56
N GLY A 32 -35.79 -12.47 7.03
CA GLY A 32 -35.73 -11.00 6.87
C GLY A 32 -34.53 -10.35 7.56
N ASP A 33 -33.99 -11.03 8.57
CA ASP A 33 -32.92 -10.50 9.40
C ASP A 33 -31.52 -10.89 8.91
N ASP A 34 -31.39 -11.78 7.92
CA ASP A 34 -30.09 -12.23 7.40
C ASP A 34 -29.48 -11.24 6.40
N ALA A 35 -28.14 -11.12 6.41
CA ALA A 35 -27.38 -10.41 5.39
C ALA A 35 -26.79 -11.39 4.37
N LEU A 36 -27.00 -11.13 3.08
CA LEU A 36 -26.57 -11.99 1.99
C LEU A 36 -25.48 -11.32 1.16
N ILE A 37 -24.30 -11.92 1.17
CA ILE A 37 -23.21 -11.54 0.28
C ILE A 37 -23.34 -12.36 -1.00
N HIS A 38 -23.42 -11.66 -2.13
CA HIS A 38 -23.58 -12.28 -3.44
C HIS A 38 -22.74 -11.58 -4.50
N ARG A 39 -22.74 -12.15 -5.70
CA ARG A 39 -22.22 -11.49 -6.90
C ARG A 39 -23.18 -11.71 -8.05
N GLU A 40 -23.52 -10.62 -8.74
CA GLU A 40 -24.20 -10.69 -10.03
C GLU A 40 -23.17 -10.76 -11.15
N ALA A 41 -23.09 -11.90 -11.82
CA ALA A 41 -22.24 -12.09 -13.00
C ALA A 41 -23.01 -12.90 -14.06
N ALA A 42 -22.75 -14.20 -14.17
CA ALA A 42 -23.55 -15.12 -15.00
C ALA A 42 -24.81 -15.57 -14.24
N GLY A 43 -25.59 -14.60 -13.75
CA GLY A 43 -26.69 -14.80 -12.80
C GLY A 43 -26.28 -14.54 -11.34
N TYR A 44 -27.20 -14.86 -10.42
CA TYR A 44 -27.02 -14.68 -8.98
C TYR A 44 -26.13 -15.78 -8.40
N ILE A 45 -24.98 -15.40 -7.84
CA ILE A 45 -24.05 -16.30 -7.18
C ILE A 45 -24.06 -16.00 -5.68
N PRO A 46 -24.63 -16.88 -4.82
CA PRO A 46 -24.54 -16.71 -3.38
C PRO A 46 -23.12 -17.00 -2.90
N ILE A 47 -22.59 -16.16 -2.01
CA ILE A 47 -21.23 -16.27 -1.48
C ILE A 47 -21.26 -16.63 0.00
N CYS A 48 -22.03 -15.87 0.78
CA CYS A 48 -22.12 -16.06 2.22
C CYS A 48 -23.46 -15.54 2.74
N ARG A 49 -23.99 -16.22 3.77
CA ARG A 49 -25.10 -15.74 4.58
C ARG A 49 -24.57 -15.44 5.97
N ILE A 50 -24.88 -14.26 6.48
CA ILE A 50 -24.55 -13.84 7.83
C ILE A 50 -25.85 -13.75 8.60
N GLU A 51 -25.96 -14.59 9.63
CA GLU A 51 -27.19 -14.74 10.40
C GLU A 51 -27.48 -13.50 11.22
N GLY A 52 -28.73 -13.04 11.16
CA GLY A 52 -29.22 -11.93 11.96
C GLY A 52 -29.80 -12.35 13.32
N ALA A 53 -30.27 -11.36 14.07
CA ALA A 53 -30.96 -11.53 15.35
C ALA A 53 -32.46 -11.84 15.15
N HIS A 54 -32.78 -12.98 14.52
CA HIS A 54 -34.19 -13.39 14.35
C HIS A 54 -34.88 -13.55 15.74
N PRO A 55 -36.19 -13.30 15.89
CA PRO A 55 -36.91 -13.45 17.17
C PRO A 55 -36.71 -14.80 17.89
N GLU A 56 -36.43 -15.87 17.15
CA GLU A 56 -36.17 -17.21 17.68
C GLU A 56 -34.71 -17.43 18.11
N SER A 57 -33.79 -16.56 17.68
CA SER A 57 -32.35 -16.69 17.94
C SER A 57 -31.96 -16.32 19.38
N GLY A 58 -32.81 -15.54 20.07
CA GLY A 58 -32.54 -15.03 21.42
C GLY A 58 -31.50 -13.90 21.47
N PHE A 59 -31.08 -13.38 20.31
CA PHE A 59 -30.21 -12.20 20.21
C PHE A 59 -31.03 -10.92 20.07
N ASP A 60 -30.42 -9.77 20.38
CA ASP A 60 -31.03 -8.45 20.38
C ASP A 60 -30.64 -7.59 19.17
N GLU A 61 -31.15 -6.36 19.12
CA GLU A 61 -30.91 -5.41 18.03
C GLU A 61 -29.42 -5.01 17.91
N ASP A 62 -28.67 -5.00 19.01
CA ASP A 62 -27.25 -4.68 19.00
C ASP A 62 -26.46 -5.77 18.24
N PHE A 63 -26.79 -7.04 18.47
CA PHE A 63 -26.23 -8.15 17.69
C PHE A 63 -26.58 -8.03 16.20
N GLN A 64 -27.82 -7.63 15.85
CA GLN A 64 -28.21 -7.42 14.45
C GLN A 64 -27.34 -6.38 13.76
N MET A 65 -27.09 -5.24 14.41
CA MET A 65 -26.25 -4.18 13.87
C MET A 65 -24.80 -4.64 13.66
N GLU A 66 -24.24 -5.41 14.59
CA GLU A 66 -22.89 -5.98 14.44
C GLU A 66 -22.80 -6.93 13.24
N GLN A 67 -23.82 -7.77 13.04
CA GLN A 67 -23.86 -8.72 11.93
C GLN A 67 -23.97 -8.04 10.57
N GLN A 68 -24.77 -6.96 10.47
CA GLN A 68 -24.81 -6.13 9.27
C GLN A 68 -23.46 -5.46 8.99
N ALA A 69 -22.83 -4.89 10.01
CA ALA A 69 -21.49 -4.30 9.87
C ALA A 69 -20.43 -5.33 9.43
N ASN A 70 -20.50 -6.57 9.95
CA ASN A 70 -19.63 -7.66 9.51
C ASN A 70 -19.86 -8.00 8.04
N ALA A 71 -21.12 -8.00 7.58
CA ALA A 71 -21.46 -8.24 6.18
C ALA A 71 -20.89 -7.16 5.26
N GLU A 72 -21.07 -5.89 5.64
CA GLU A 72 -20.49 -4.72 4.96
C GLU A 72 -18.99 -4.82 4.85
N PHE A 73 -18.32 -5.15 5.95
CA PHE A 73 -16.87 -5.32 5.95
C PHE A 73 -16.41 -6.45 5.03
N ILE A 74 -17.04 -7.62 5.09
CA ILE A 74 -16.64 -8.79 4.27
C ILE A 74 -16.89 -8.51 2.78
N ALA A 75 -18.02 -7.90 2.42
CA ALA A 75 -18.31 -7.54 1.04
C ALA A 75 -17.33 -6.48 0.50
N ALA A 76 -17.01 -5.46 1.30
CA ALA A 76 -16.02 -4.45 0.96
C ALA A 76 -14.60 -5.06 0.83
N ALA A 77 -14.25 -5.99 1.72
CA ALA A 77 -13.00 -6.77 1.69
C ALA A 77 -13.06 -7.95 0.69
N SER A 78 -13.83 -7.81 -0.39
CA SER A 78 -13.90 -8.79 -1.48
C SER A 78 -12.50 -9.13 -2.03
N PRO A 79 -12.34 -10.30 -2.67
CA PRO A 79 -11.08 -10.69 -3.28
C PRO A 79 -10.52 -9.65 -4.26
N ALA A 80 -11.39 -8.96 -5.02
CA ALA A 80 -10.96 -7.88 -5.90
C ALA A 80 -10.33 -6.71 -5.13
N ALA A 81 -10.94 -6.29 -4.02
CA ALA A 81 -10.40 -5.23 -3.18
C ALA A 81 -9.08 -5.63 -2.51
N VAL A 82 -8.99 -6.87 -2.00
CA VAL A 82 -7.75 -7.39 -1.41
C VAL A 82 -6.62 -7.43 -2.44
N LEU A 83 -6.88 -7.91 -3.66
CA LEU A 83 -5.87 -7.94 -4.72
C LEU A 83 -5.41 -6.53 -5.11
N ALA A 84 -6.33 -5.57 -5.23
CA ALA A 84 -5.98 -4.18 -5.51
C ALA A 84 -5.08 -3.58 -4.41
N LEU A 85 -5.41 -3.79 -3.14
CA LEU A 85 -4.57 -3.33 -2.02
C LEU A 85 -3.18 -3.98 -2.01
N LEU A 86 -3.09 -5.26 -2.37
CA LEU A 86 -1.81 -5.96 -2.49
C LEU A 86 -0.98 -5.41 -3.66
N ASP A 87 -1.60 -5.10 -4.79
CA ASP A 87 -0.95 -4.50 -5.95
C ASP A 87 -0.43 -3.09 -5.63
N GLU A 88 -1.25 -2.25 -4.98
CA GLU A 88 -0.87 -0.92 -4.51
C GLU A 88 0.31 -0.98 -3.54
N ARG A 89 0.30 -1.95 -2.61
CA ARG A 89 1.41 -2.14 -1.66
C ARG A 89 2.70 -2.52 -2.38
N GLU A 90 2.66 -3.46 -3.33
CA GLU A 90 3.85 -3.84 -4.10
C GLU A 90 4.37 -2.68 -4.96
N ALA A 91 3.47 -1.89 -5.58
CA ALA A 91 3.84 -0.69 -6.32
C ALA A 91 4.50 0.36 -5.41
N ALA A 92 3.95 0.59 -4.21
CA ALA A 92 4.53 1.51 -3.23
C ALA A 92 5.92 1.04 -2.75
N LYS A 93 6.09 -0.25 -2.48
CA LYS A 93 7.39 -0.84 -2.11
C LYS A 93 8.42 -0.66 -3.22
N LYS A 94 8.04 -0.93 -4.46
CA LYS A 94 8.91 -0.71 -5.63
C LYS A 94 9.32 0.76 -5.72
N ARG A 95 8.39 1.69 -5.54
CA ARG A 95 8.67 3.13 -5.57
C ARG A 95 9.62 3.56 -4.45
N ILE A 96 9.47 3.03 -3.25
CA ILE A 96 10.40 3.29 -2.14
C ILE A 96 11.79 2.79 -2.51
N ALA A 97 11.92 1.55 -2.99
CA ALA A 97 13.21 0.99 -3.41
C ALA A 97 13.88 1.81 -4.52
N GLU A 98 13.11 2.29 -5.51
CA GLU A 98 13.61 3.20 -6.54
C GLU A 98 14.14 4.51 -5.95
N LEU A 99 13.40 5.12 -5.00
CA LEU A 99 13.82 6.36 -4.35
C LEU A 99 15.07 6.15 -3.48
N GLU A 100 15.13 5.06 -2.73
CA GLU A 100 16.30 4.67 -1.93
C GLU A 100 17.53 4.32 -2.78
N ALA A 101 17.33 3.90 -4.03
CA ALA A 101 18.41 3.63 -4.98
C ALA A 101 18.95 4.91 -5.65
N ARG A 102 18.21 6.04 -5.61
CA ARG A 102 18.67 7.29 -6.21
C ARG A 102 19.92 7.81 -5.50
N THR A 103 20.83 8.34 -6.30
CA THR A 103 22.07 8.96 -5.84
C THR A 103 22.12 10.42 -6.26
N VAL A 104 22.52 11.30 -5.35
CA VAL A 104 22.88 12.68 -5.69
C VAL A 104 24.20 12.68 -6.46
N ASN A 105 24.26 13.42 -7.56
CA ASN A 105 25.50 13.60 -8.31
C ASN A 105 26.14 14.94 -7.92
N LEU A 106 27.24 14.89 -7.17
CA LEU A 106 28.08 16.03 -6.86
C LEU A 106 29.48 15.76 -7.42
N PRO A 107 29.82 16.31 -8.61
CA PRO A 107 31.08 15.98 -9.27
C PRO A 107 32.25 16.48 -8.44
N LYS A 108 33.17 15.58 -8.09
CA LYS A 108 34.42 15.94 -7.45
C LYS A 108 35.39 16.48 -8.51
N ARG A 109 35.96 17.65 -8.24
CA ARG A 109 36.98 18.29 -9.07
C ARG A 109 38.19 18.59 -8.21
N SER A 110 39.36 18.46 -8.79
CA SER A 110 40.60 18.94 -8.21
C SER A 110 40.62 20.47 -8.16
N VAL A 111 41.39 21.02 -7.22
CA VAL A 111 41.63 22.48 -7.13
C VAL A 111 42.12 23.03 -8.47
N GLY A 112 43.01 22.30 -9.16
CA GLY A 112 43.53 22.70 -10.48
C GLY A 112 42.44 22.81 -11.55
N GLU A 113 41.49 21.86 -11.61
CA GLU A 113 40.36 21.94 -12.53
C GLU A 113 39.45 23.12 -12.22
N VAL A 114 39.17 23.36 -10.94
CA VAL A 114 38.32 24.50 -10.53
C VAL A 114 39.02 25.82 -10.83
N MET A 115 40.34 25.92 -10.62
CA MET A 115 41.12 27.10 -11.00
C MET A 115 40.99 27.39 -12.51
N HIS A 116 41.07 26.38 -13.38
CA HIS A 116 40.87 26.60 -14.82
C HIS A 116 39.45 27.09 -15.15
N LEU A 117 38.44 26.67 -14.38
CA LEU A 117 37.04 27.08 -14.55
C LEU A 117 36.73 28.47 -13.96
N SER A 118 37.48 28.90 -12.94
CA SER A 118 37.18 30.10 -12.14
C SER A 118 38.07 31.30 -12.44
N GLY A 119 38.95 31.22 -13.44
CA GLY A 119 39.91 32.31 -13.75
C GLY A 119 41.15 32.29 -12.86
N PHE A 120 41.59 31.11 -12.45
CA PHE A 120 42.83 30.81 -11.71
C PHE A 120 42.95 31.39 -10.29
N SER A 121 41.82 31.72 -9.65
CA SER A 121 41.82 32.02 -8.22
C SER A 121 41.97 30.74 -7.39
N ARG A 122 43.10 30.64 -6.66
CA ARG A 122 43.38 29.50 -5.80
C ARG A 122 42.47 29.46 -4.58
N ASP A 123 42.32 30.58 -3.87
CA ASP A 123 41.50 30.66 -2.65
C ASP A 123 40.03 30.30 -2.94
N TYR A 124 39.51 30.77 -4.07
CA TYR A 124 38.17 30.38 -4.53
C TYR A 124 38.08 28.88 -4.82
N ALA A 125 39.07 28.33 -5.54
CA ALA A 125 39.06 26.91 -5.91
C ALA A 125 39.16 25.99 -4.70
N GLU A 126 40.00 26.31 -3.72
CA GLU A 126 40.10 25.56 -2.46
C GLU A 126 38.80 25.65 -1.65
N GLY A 127 38.21 26.85 -1.55
CA GLY A 127 36.91 27.05 -0.91
C GLY A 127 35.77 26.28 -1.57
N TRP A 128 35.74 26.22 -2.91
CA TRP A 128 34.76 25.44 -3.67
C TRP A 128 34.91 23.94 -3.40
N CYS A 129 36.14 23.41 -3.46
CA CYS A 129 36.41 22.00 -3.19
C CYS A 129 36.03 21.62 -1.75
N ALA A 130 36.42 22.43 -0.77
CA ALA A 130 36.07 22.22 0.63
C ALA A 130 34.55 22.28 0.86
N GLY A 131 33.86 23.23 0.24
CA GLY A 131 32.40 23.34 0.29
C GLY A 131 31.71 22.13 -0.34
N ASN A 132 32.21 21.62 -1.46
CA ASN A 132 31.69 20.41 -2.11
C ASN A 132 31.89 19.16 -1.24
N ASP A 133 33.06 18.99 -0.62
CA ASP A 133 33.33 17.90 0.32
C ASP A 133 32.41 17.98 1.55
N ASN A 134 32.19 19.18 2.10
CA ASN A 134 31.24 19.39 3.20
C ASN A 134 29.79 19.05 2.79
N ALA A 135 29.34 19.50 1.62
CA ALA A 135 28.00 19.16 1.12
C ALA A 135 27.82 17.65 0.94
N MET A 136 28.83 16.94 0.42
CA MET A 136 28.79 15.48 0.31
C MET A 136 28.75 14.80 1.69
N HIS A 137 29.47 15.33 2.67
CA HIS A 137 29.43 14.83 4.05
C HIS A 137 28.03 14.96 4.65
N GLU A 138 27.43 16.15 4.60
CA GLU A 138 26.10 16.42 5.16
C GLU A 138 25.00 15.58 4.48
N ILE A 139 25.05 15.42 3.15
CA ILE A 139 24.09 14.58 2.41
C ILE A 139 24.19 13.11 2.85
N ARG A 140 25.41 12.59 3.04
CA ARG A 140 25.62 11.24 3.54
C ARG A 140 25.20 11.10 5.01
N ALA A 141 25.44 12.11 5.84
CA ALA A 141 25.00 12.14 7.24
C ALA A 141 23.47 12.09 7.35
N ALA A 142 22.76 12.68 6.38
CA ALA A 142 21.30 12.58 6.26
C ALA A 142 20.81 11.24 5.68
N GLY A 143 21.70 10.27 5.40
CA GLY A 143 21.36 8.95 4.87
C GLY A 143 21.10 8.91 3.36
N ILE A 144 21.40 9.99 2.63
CA ILE A 144 21.18 10.07 1.19
C ILE A 144 22.45 9.61 0.45
N LYS A 145 22.29 8.75 -0.55
CA LYS A 145 23.42 8.25 -1.34
C LYS A 145 23.97 9.35 -2.26
N VAL A 146 25.29 9.47 -2.34
CA VAL A 146 26.01 10.35 -3.28
C VAL A 146 26.82 9.46 -4.22
N LYS A 147 26.80 9.75 -5.54
CA LYS A 147 27.61 9.01 -6.52
C LYS A 147 29.07 9.05 -6.13
N GLU A 148 29.73 7.90 -6.16
CA GLU A 148 31.18 7.84 -6.06
C GLU A 148 31.77 8.41 -7.36
N SER A 149 32.68 9.37 -7.18
CA SER A 149 33.38 10.10 -8.24
C SER A 149 34.69 9.43 -8.59
#